data_AF-A0A9Q0WZL0-F1
#
_entry.id   AF-A0A9Q0WZL0-F1
#
_cell.length_a   1.000
_cell.length_b   1.000
_cell.length_c   1.000
_cell.angle_alpha   90.00
_cell.angle_beta   90.00
_cell.angle_gamma   90.00
#
_symmetry.space_group_name_H-M   'P 1'
#
loop_
_entity.id
_entity.type
_entity.pdbx_description
1 polymer ?
#
loop_
_entity_poly.entity_id
_entity_poly.type
_entity_poly.pdbx_seq_one_letter_code
_entity_poly.pdbx_strand_id
1 'polypeptide(L)'
;MSSSSLSSSLRCFPPPSPSSPNLKNNDLLTHNFNSPLELKQLHARLIKTSTPLSILPLTKVASVCALSPSFSYAHQIFSHLLETPQTSIWNSCLIRFAEGDSPSHALLLFYQMRLFDVLPDTFTCSFVLKACLKLSDVVNGKIIHGIFQKLGFGSNLFLQNMILNLYGLCGEMGDAMLLFEKMPQRDVVTWNIMIAQLVKRGDIDGAYCFFLRMPDKNVRSWTSMISGFVQCGKPKEAIDLFMKLQDEAVRPNEVTVVSVLAA
;
A
#
# COMPACT_ATOMS: atom_id res chain seq x y z
N MET A 1 -44.15 -62.96 -61.98
CA MET A 1 -45.14 -62.89 -60.89
C MET A 1 -44.32 -62.89 -59.59
N SER A 2 -44.19 -61.87 -58.76
CA SER A 2 -44.82 -60.54 -58.56
C SER A 2 -43.97 -59.90 -57.43
N SER A 3 -43.19 -58.84 -57.60
CA SER A 3 -43.53 -57.39 -57.59
C SER A 3 -44.40 -56.89 -56.42
N SER A 4 -43.77 -56.19 -55.45
CA SER A 4 -44.21 -54.96 -54.74
C SER A 4 -43.20 -54.70 -53.60
N SER A 5 -42.36 -53.66 -53.50
CA SER A 5 -42.46 -52.18 -53.59
C SER A 5 -43.27 -51.51 -52.47
N LEU A 6 -42.57 -50.74 -51.61
CA LEU A 6 -42.96 -49.52 -50.83
C LEU A 6 -42.06 -49.45 -49.56
N SER A 7 -40.92 -48.76 -49.55
CA SER A 7 -40.66 -47.31 -49.42
C SER A 7 -40.93 -46.67 -48.04
N SER A 8 -39.91 -45.94 -47.58
CA SER A 8 -39.90 -44.73 -46.73
C SER A 8 -40.22 -44.81 -45.22
N SER A 9 -39.17 -44.67 -44.39
CA SER A 9 -38.87 -43.36 -43.75
C SER A 9 -37.59 -43.44 -42.88
N LEU A 10 -36.45 -43.11 -43.47
CA LEU A 10 -35.27 -42.67 -42.73
C LEU A 10 -35.58 -41.30 -42.11
N ARG A 11 -35.81 -41.23 -40.80
CA ARG A 11 -35.73 -39.96 -40.08
C ARG A 11 -34.27 -39.69 -39.77
N CYS A 12 -33.66 -38.80 -40.54
CA CYS A 12 -32.47 -38.06 -40.13
C CYS A 12 -32.79 -37.32 -38.82
N PHE A 13 -32.11 -37.66 -37.73
CA PHE A 13 -32.04 -36.77 -36.58
C PHE A 13 -30.99 -35.68 -36.85
N PRO A 14 -31.25 -34.43 -36.45
CA PRO A 14 -30.46 -33.25 -36.81
C PRO A 14 -29.10 -33.25 -36.09
N PRO A 15 -28.12 -32.45 -36.56
CA PRO A 15 -26.88 -32.23 -35.80
C PRO A 15 -27.22 -31.69 -34.40
N PRO A 16 -26.37 -31.96 -33.38
CA PRO A 16 -26.61 -31.49 -32.03
C PRO A 16 -26.76 -29.96 -32.04
N SER A 17 -27.91 -29.48 -31.54
CA SER A 17 -28.19 -28.06 -31.39
C SER A 17 -27.17 -27.41 -30.45
N PRO A 18 -26.62 -26.22 -30.78
CA PRO A 18 -25.76 -25.47 -29.89
C PRO A 18 -26.63 -24.78 -28.84
N SER A 19 -27.18 -25.55 -27.92
CA SER A 19 -27.79 -25.02 -26.70
C SER A 19 -26.76 -25.11 -25.57
N SER A 20 -25.61 -24.44 -25.76
CA SER A 20 -24.89 -23.86 -24.63
C SER A 20 -25.73 -22.71 -24.11
N PRO A 21 -25.92 -22.53 -22.79
CA PRO A 21 -26.42 -21.26 -22.30
C PRO A 21 -25.40 -20.20 -22.72
N ASN A 22 -25.77 -19.38 -23.70
CA ASN A 22 -25.08 -18.13 -24.01
C ASN A 22 -25.22 -17.24 -22.77
N LEU A 23 -24.35 -17.45 -21.78
CA LEU A 23 -24.04 -16.42 -20.80
C LEU A 23 -23.48 -15.26 -21.63
N LYS A 24 -24.20 -14.15 -21.66
CA LYS A 24 -23.77 -12.95 -22.35
C LYS A 24 -22.40 -12.59 -21.79
N ASN A 25 -21.44 -12.22 -22.66
CA ASN A 25 -20.09 -11.79 -22.26
C ASN A 25 -20.07 -10.75 -21.12
N ASN A 26 -21.17 -10.03 -20.91
CA ASN A 26 -21.36 -9.07 -19.81
C ASN A 26 -21.49 -9.70 -18.41
N ASP A 27 -21.95 -10.96 -18.29
CA ASP A 27 -22.08 -11.62 -16.98
C ASP A 27 -20.73 -12.12 -16.44
N LEU A 28 -19.76 -12.40 -17.33
CA LEU A 28 -18.39 -12.80 -16.96
C LEU A 28 -17.51 -11.61 -16.59
N LEU A 29 -17.73 -10.44 -17.20
CA LEU A 29 -17.04 -9.18 -16.86
C LEU A 29 -17.38 -8.70 -15.43
N THR A 30 -18.50 -9.18 -14.87
CA THR A 30 -19.02 -8.76 -13.55
C THR A 30 -18.92 -9.86 -12.48
N HIS A 31 -18.51 -11.08 -12.85
CA HIS A 31 -18.45 -12.20 -11.92
C HIS A 31 -17.22 -12.11 -10.99
N ASN A 32 -17.42 -11.53 -9.81
CA ASN A 32 -16.46 -11.53 -8.71
C ASN A 32 -16.41 -12.92 -8.04
N PHE A 33 -15.25 -13.61 -8.09
CA PHE A 33 -15.02 -14.83 -7.32
C PHE A 33 -14.39 -14.49 -5.95
N ASN A 34 -14.84 -15.14 -4.89
CA ASN A 34 -14.43 -14.87 -3.52
C ASN A 34 -13.60 -15.99 -2.89
N SER A 35 -13.52 -17.16 -3.53
CA SER A 35 -12.77 -18.30 -3.03
C SER A 35 -11.76 -18.87 -4.03
N PRO A 36 -10.72 -19.56 -3.56
CA PRO A 36 -9.74 -20.23 -4.44
C PRO A 36 -10.38 -21.33 -5.29
N LEU A 37 -11.46 -21.95 -4.79
CA LEU A 37 -12.24 -22.94 -5.52
C LEU A 37 -13.00 -22.30 -6.69
N GLU A 38 -13.64 -21.16 -6.46
CA GLU A 38 -14.33 -20.41 -7.52
C GLU A 38 -13.34 -19.91 -8.58
N LEU A 39 -12.16 -19.43 -8.18
CA LEU A 39 -11.11 -19.05 -9.13
C LEU A 39 -10.68 -20.25 -10.00
N LYS A 40 -10.51 -21.44 -9.40
CA LYS A 40 -10.18 -22.67 -10.13
C LYS A 40 -11.28 -23.07 -11.11
N GLN A 41 -12.53 -23.03 -10.67
CA GLN A 41 -13.68 -23.34 -11.52
C GLN A 41 -13.81 -22.35 -12.67
N LEU A 42 -13.61 -21.06 -12.41
CA LEU A 42 -13.70 -20.00 -13.40
C LEU A 42 -12.57 -20.13 -14.44
N HIS A 43 -11.31 -20.30 -14.01
CA HIS A 43 -10.19 -20.49 -14.93
C HIS A 43 -10.34 -21.77 -15.76
N ALA A 44 -10.75 -22.90 -15.17
CA ALA A 44 -11.05 -24.12 -15.93
C ALA A 44 -12.17 -23.91 -16.98
N ARG A 45 -13.19 -23.12 -16.63
CA ARG A 45 -14.27 -22.74 -17.54
C ARG A 45 -13.74 -21.90 -18.70
N LEU A 46 -12.91 -20.90 -18.41
CA LEU A 46 -12.34 -20.00 -19.42
C LEU A 46 -11.48 -20.75 -20.45
N ILE A 47 -10.69 -21.73 -20.00
CA ILE A 47 -9.93 -22.62 -20.89
C ILE A 47 -10.90 -23.41 -21.79
N LYS A 48 -11.93 -24.02 -21.21
CA LYS A 48 -12.91 -24.83 -21.94
C LYS A 48 -13.69 -24.01 -22.97
N THR A 49 -13.97 -22.74 -22.67
CA THR A 49 -14.70 -21.82 -23.57
C THR A 49 -13.78 -21.07 -24.54
N SER A 50 -12.46 -21.31 -24.52
CA SER A 50 -11.47 -20.57 -25.34
C SER A 50 -11.57 -19.04 -25.18
N THR A 51 -12.02 -18.58 -24.03
CA THR A 51 -12.13 -17.16 -23.70
C THR A 51 -10.81 -16.65 -23.13
N PRO A 52 -10.35 -15.45 -23.50
CA PRO A 52 -9.07 -14.92 -23.05
C PRO A 52 -9.08 -14.68 -21.54
N LEU A 53 -8.03 -15.13 -20.84
CA LEU A 53 -7.92 -14.97 -19.38
C LEU A 53 -7.83 -13.49 -18.95
N SER A 54 -7.50 -12.57 -19.86
CA SER A 54 -7.44 -11.11 -19.61
C SER A 54 -8.76 -10.50 -19.14
N ILE A 55 -9.87 -11.23 -19.28
CA ILE A 55 -11.19 -10.84 -18.77
C ILE A 55 -11.30 -10.91 -17.23
N LEU A 56 -10.37 -11.62 -16.57
CA LEU A 56 -10.38 -11.76 -15.12
C LEU A 56 -9.95 -10.46 -14.44
N PRO A 57 -10.66 -9.98 -13.39
CA PRO A 57 -10.19 -8.86 -12.59
C PRO A 57 -8.91 -9.25 -11.84
N LEU A 58 -7.76 -8.86 -12.40
CA LEU A 58 -6.41 -9.23 -11.94
C LEU A 58 -6.18 -8.95 -10.45
N THR A 59 -6.75 -7.85 -9.96
CA THR A 59 -6.67 -7.46 -8.54
C THR A 59 -7.38 -8.45 -7.61
N LYS A 60 -8.50 -9.03 -8.06
CA LYS A 60 -9.24 -10.06 -7.32
C LYS A 60 -8.55 -11.41 -7.43
N VAL A 61 -8.03 -11.76 -8.61
CA VAL A 61 -7.20 -12.97 -8.80
C VAL A 61 -6.06 -12.93 -7.81
N ALA A 62 -5.28 -11.85 -7.79
CA ALA A 62 -4.13 -11.69 -6.90
C ALA A 62 -4.54 -11.71 -5.43
N SER A 63 -5.65 -11.09 -5.04
CA SER A 63 -6.13 -11.17 -3.65
C SER A 63 -6.49 -12.60 -3.21
N VAL A 64 -7.18 -13.38 -4.05
CA VAL A 64 -7.61 -14.74 -3.72
C VAL A 64 -6.43 -15.70 -3.75
N CYS A 65 -5.54 -15.53 -4.72
CA CYS A 65 -4.28 -16.24 -4.84
C CYS A 65 -3.36 -15.99 -3.63
N ALA A 66 -3.27 -14.74 -3.19
CA ALA A 66 -2.42 -14.33 -2.09
C ALA A 66 -2.90 -14.84 -0.73
N LEU A 67 -4.21 -15.00 -0.56
CA LEU A 67 -4.80 -15.41 0.72
C LEU A 67 -5.16 -16.91 0.76
N SER A 68 -4.80 -17.66 -0.29
CA SER A 68 -5.01 -19.11 -0.36
C SER A 68 -3.74 -19.91 -0.07
N PRO A 69 -3.85 -21.05 0.63
CA PRO A 69 -2.74 -22.00 0.74
C PRO A 69 -2.32 -22.63 -0.60
N SER A 70 -3.20 -22.70 -1.61
CA SER A 70 -2.87 -23.37 -2.89
C SER A 70 -2.17 -22.43 -3.88
N PHE A 71 -0.91 -22.16 -3.57
CA PHE A 71 -0.03 -21.15 -4.16
C PHE A 71 0.44 -21.45 -5.60
N SER A 72 0.57 -22.72 -5.99
CA SER A 72 1.07 -23.10 -7.33
C SER A 72 0.13 -22.73 -8.47
N TYR A 73 -1.18 -22.77 -8.22
CA TYR A 73 -2.20 -22.45 -9.22
C TYR A 73 -2.28 -20.96 -9.54
N ALA A 74 -2.07 -20.13 -8.53
CA ALA A 74 -1.98 -18.68 -8.66
C ALA A 74 -0.86 -18.26 -9.60
N HIS A 75 0.33 -18.81 -9.37
CA HIS A 75 1.50 -18.55 -10.21
C HIS A 75 1.22 -18.92 -11.66
N GLN A 76 0.66 -20.10 -11.92
CA GLN A 76 0.36 -20.54 -13.28
C GLN A 76 -0.57 -19.54 -13.99
N ILE A 77 -1.62 -19.07 -13.31
CA ILE A 77 -2.51 -18.05 -13.85
C ILE A 77 -1.74 -16.76 -14.17
N PHE A 78 -0.91 -16.24 -13.26
CA PHE A 78 -0.13 -15.02 -13.51
C PHE A 78 0.93 -15.16 -14.59
N SER A 79 1.61 -16.31 -14.69
CA SER A 79 2.59 -16.55 -15.75
C SER A 79 1.95 -16.68 -17.12
N HIS A 80 0.73 -17.25 -17.19
CA HIS A 80 0.00 -17.39 -18.46
C HIS A 80 -0.73 -16.11 -18.89
N LEU A 81 -0.96 -15.18 -17.97
CA LEU A 81 -1.72 -13.95 -18.22
C LEU A 81 -0.89 -12.79 -18.79
N LEU A 82 0.45 -12.80 -18.71
CA LEU A 82 1.20 -11.54 -18.69
C LEU A 82 2.38 -11.48 -19.67
N GLU A 83 2.20 -10.63 -20.69
CA GLU A 83 3.26 -9.85 -21.36
C GLU A 83 3.63 -8.57 -20.56
N THR A 84 2.98 -8.30 -19.43
CA THR A 84 3.18 -7.07 -18.62
C THR A 84 4.08 -7.30 -17.39
N PRO A 85 4.72 -6.25 -16.83
CA PRO A 85 5.61 -6.39 -15.68
C PRO A 85 4.85 -6.88 -14.45
N GLN A 86 5.23 -8.05 -13.94
CA GLN A 86 4.61 -8.72 -12.78
C GLN A 86 4.41 -7.75 -11.60
N THR A 87 5.39 -6.88 -11.32
CA THR A 87 5.39 -5.88 -10.24
C THR A 87 4.18 -4.95 -10.24
N SER A 88 3.62 -4.61 -11.41
CA SER A 88 2.49 -3.66 -11.52
C SER A 88 1.19 -4.19 -10.90
N ILE A 89 0.94 -5.49 -11.01
CA ILE A 89 -0.25 -6.16 -10.46
C ILE A 89 -0.12 -6.32 -8.96
N TRP A 90 1.06 -6.74 -8.49
CA TRP A 90 1.37 -6.78 -7.06
C TRP A 90 1.21 -5.41 -6.42
N ASN A 91 1.73 -4.34 -7.04
CA ASN A 91 1.57 -2.97 -6.57
C ASN A 91 0.10 -2.55 -6.51
N SER A 92 -0.70 -2.87 -7.53
CA SER A 92 -2.14 -2.56 -7.55
C SER A 92 -2.90 -3.22 -6.39
N CYS A 93 -2.57 -4.46 -6.07
CA CYS A 93 -3.16 -5.17 -4.93
C CYS A 93 -2.64 -4.64 -3.58
N LEU A 94 -1.34 -4.36 -3.49
CA LEU A 94 -0.72 -3.78 -2.31
C LEU A 94 -1.35 -2.44 -1.95
N ILE A 95 -1.60 -1.57 -2.93
CA ILE A 95 -2.33 -0.31 -2.75
C ILE A 95 -3.68 -0.58 -2.10
N ARG A 96 -4.48 -1.47 -2.69
CA ARG A 96 -5.83 -1.77 -2.19
C ARG A 96 -5.81 -2.24 -0.73
N PHE A 97 -4.89 -3.14 -0.38
CA PHE A 97 -4.81 -3.65 1.00
C PHE A 97 -4.22 -2.63 1.97
N ALA A 98 -3.20 -1.87 1.57
CA ALA A 98 -2.59 -0.83 2.39
C ALA A 98 -3.55 0.34 2.64
N GLU A 99 -4.45 0.64 1.70
CA GLU A 99 -5.43 1.73 1.83
C GLU A 99 -6.73 1.32 2.50
N GLY A 100 -7.17 0.07 2.34
CA GLY A 100 -8.36 -0.46 2.99
C GLY A 100 -8.18 -0.81 4.47
N ASP A 101 -9.15 -1.58 5.00
CA ASP A 101 -9.24 -2.03 6.39
C ASP A 101 -8.38 -3.27 6.71
N SER A 102 -7.47 -3.63 5.80
CA SER A 102 -6.74 -4.89 5.82
C SER A 102 -5.23 -4.71 5.57
N PRO A 103 -4.53 -3.85 6.33
CA PRO A 103 -3.09 -3.61 6.12
C PRO A 103 -2.22 -4.85 6.37
N SER A 104 -2.66 -5.80 7.21
CA SER A 104 -1.94 -7.07 7.43
C SER A 104 -1.87 -7.93 6.15
N HIS A 105 -2.90 -7.89 5.33
CA HIS A 105 -2.92 -8.58 4.04
C HIS A 105 -1.92 -7.98 3.04
N ALA A 106 -1.61 -6.68 3.13
CA ALA A 106 -0.54 -6.08 2.32
C ALA A 106 0.84 -6.67 2.67
N LEU A 107 1.10 -6.94 3.95
CA LEU A 107 2.35 -7.57 4.38
C LEU A 107 2.47 -9.01 3.87
N LEU A 108 1.40 -9.81 4.00
CA LEU A 108 1.35 -11.17 3.47
C LEU A 108 1.62 -11.19 1.96
N LEU A 109 0.97 -10.29 1.22
CA LEU A 109 1.13 -10.16 -0.22
C LEU A 109 2.58 -9.78 -0.60
N PHE A 110 3.22 -8.89 0.16
CA PHE A 110 4.63 -8.54 -0.04
C PHE A 110 5.56 -9.74 0.18
N TYR A 111 5.33 -10.55 1.21
CA TYR A 111 6.11 -11.76 1.44
C TYR A 111 5.98 -12.74 0.28
N GLN A 112 4.78 -12.90 -0.26
CA GLN A 112 4.53 -13.78 -1.40
C GLN A 112 5.14 -13.28 -2.69
N MET A 113 5.05 -11.98 -2.97
CA MET A 113 5.74 -11.35 -4.10
C MET A 113 7.23 -11.72 -4.11
N ARG A 114 7.87 -11.69 -2.94
CA ARG A 114 9.28 -12.07 -2.78
C ARG A 114 9.53 -13.58 -2.88
N LEU A 115 8.60 -14.43 -2.42
CA LEU A 115 8.70 -15.88 -2.62
C LEU A 115 8.62 -16.29 -4.11
N PHE A 116 8.05 -15.43 -4.95
CA PHE A 116 8.01 -15.60 -6.40
C PHE A 116 9.19 -14.90 -7.12
N ASP A 117 10.22 -14.50 -6.39
CA ASP A 117 11.38 -13.78 -6.93
C ASP A 117 11.02 -12.47 -7.68
N VAL A 118 9.83 -11.90 -7.41
CA VAL A 118 9.45 -10.60 -7.96
C VAL A 118 10.08 -9.52 -7.08
N LEU A 119 11.01 -8.77 -7.68
CA LEU A 119 11.73 -7.71 -6.97
C LEU A 119 10.79 -6.54 -6.66
N PRO A 120 10.72 -6.09 -5.40
CA PRO A 120 9.95 -4.91 -5.04
C PRO A 120 10.65 -3.65 -5.52
N ASP A 121 9.85 -2.69 -5.99
CA ASP A 121 10.33 -1.36 -6.36
C ASP A 121 10.09 -0.36 -5.22
N THR A 122 10.45 0.91 -5.45
CA THR A 122 10.26 1.98 -4.48
C THR A 122 8.78 2.20 -4.14
N PHE A 123 7.88 2.01 -5.10
CA PHE A 123 6.44 2.10 -4.89
C PHE A 123 5.95 0.94 -4.01
N THR A 124 6.37 -0.29 -4.30
CA THR A 124 6.09 -1.47 -3.47
C THR A 124 6.46 -1.19 -2.02
N CYS A 125 7.70 -0.75 -1.77
CA CYS A 125 8.17 -0.46 -0.42
C CYS A 125 7.33 0.62 0.27
N SER A 126 6.88 1.65 -0.45
CA SER A 126 6.06 2.72 0.13
C SER A 126 4.71 2.21 0.66
N PHE A 127 4.03 1.32 -0.07
CA PHE A 127 2.72 0.79 0.35
C PHE A 127 2.86 -0.19 1.51
N VAL A 128 3.92 -1.00 1.51
CA VAL A 128 4.19 -1.92 2.61
C VAL A 128 4.55 -1.15 3.88
N LEU A 129 5.34 -0.07 3.78
CA LEU A 129 5.60 0.82 4.92
C LEU A 129 4.35 1.55 5.40
N LYS A 130 3.46 1.97 4.50
CA LYS A 130 2.15 2.55 4.85
C LYS A 130 1.31 1.54 5.64
N ALA A 131 1.33 0.26 5.27
CA ALA A 131 0.67 -0.79 6.03
C ALA A 131 1.31 -1.01 7.42
N CYS A 132 2.64 -1.03 7.52
CA CYS A 132 3.34 -1.10 8.81
C CYS A 132 2.98 0.07 9.72
N LEU A 133 2.94 1.29 9.18
CA LEU A 133 2.55 2.50 9.91
C LEU A 133 1.14 2.41 10.48
N LYS A 134 0.17 1.91 9.69
CA LYS A 134 -1.22 1.69 10.14
C LYS A 134 -1.31 0.65 11.25
N LEU A 135 -0.45 -0.37 11.22
CA LEU A 135 -0.41 -1.46 12.20
C LEU A 135 0.48 -1.15 13.42
N SER A 136 1.22 -0.05 13.40
CA SER A 136 2.34 0.20 14.34
C SER A 136 3.33 -0.98 14.40
N ASP A 137 3.57 -1.64 13.26
CA ASP A 137 4.35 -2.86 13.17
C ASP A 137 5.81 -2.57 12.82
N VAL A 138 6.60 -2.33 13.87
CA VAL A 138 8.02 -2.02 13.72
C VAL A 138 8.86 -3.23 13.33
N VAL A 139 8.42 -4.44 13.63
CA VAL A 139 9.15 -5.67 13.31
C VAL A 139 9.20 -5.84 11.79
N ASN A 140 8.04 -5.79 11.14
CA ASN A 140 7.97 -5.81 9.68
C ASN A 140 8.65 -4.58 9.06
N GLY A 141 8.52 -3.43 9.71
CA GLY A 141 9.22 -2.22 9.32
C GLY A 141 10.74 -2.33 9.25
N LYS A 142 11.39 -2.94 10.26
CA LYS A 142 12.83 -3.19 10.30
C LYS A 142 13.26 -4.15 9.18
N ILE A 143 12.45 -5.18 8.88
CA ILE A 143 12.69 -6.10 7.77
C ILE A 143 12.68 -5.35 6.43
N ILE A 144 11.66 -4.51 6.22
CA ILE A 144 11.52 -3.72 4.99
C ILE A 144 12.66 -2.70 4.86
N HIS A 145 13.08 -2.07 5.97
CA HIS A 145 14.25 -1.18 5.97
C HIS A 145 15.51 -1.92 5.49
N GLY A 146 15.73 -3.15 5.96
CA GLY A 146 16.85 -3.99 5.51
C GLY A 146 16.76 -4.33 4.02
N ILE A 147 15.56 -4.67 3.52
CA ILE A 147 15.31 -4.95 2.09
C ILE A 147 15.56 -3.69 1.26
N PHE A 148 15.01 -2.55 1.69
CA PHE A 148 15.20 -1.24 1.09
C PHE A 148 16.69 -0.91 0.91
N GLN A 149 17.51 -1.16 1.94
CA GLN A 149 18.96 -0.94 1.87
C GLN A 149 19.63 -1.91 0.87
N LYS A 150 19.25 -3.19 0.88
CA LYS A 150 19.80 -4.22 -0.02
C LYS A 150 19.47 -3.96 -1.50
N LEU A 151 18.32 -3.36 -1.78
CA LEU A 151 17.89 -3.02 -3.15
C LEU A 151 18.48 -1.70 -3.65
N GLY A 152 19.34 -1.04 -2.87
CA GLY A 152 19.98 0.22 -3.26
C GLY A 152 19.06 1.44 -3.19
N PHE A 153 17.90 1.33 -2.52
CA PHE A 153 16.99 2.45 -2.35
C PHE A 153 17.41 3.40 -1.23
N GLY A 154 18.52 3.12 -0.55
CA GLY A 154 19.06 3.87 0.59
C GLY A 154 19.18 5.38 0.39
N SER A 155 19.26 5.90 -0.83
CA SER A 155 19.32 7.34 -1.14
C SER A 155 17.96 7.99 -1.40
N ASN A 156 16.87 7.22 -1.45
CA ASN A 156 15.54 7.73 -1.71
C ASN A 156 14.98 8.43 -0.45
N LEU A 157 15.04 9.77 -0.45
CA LEU A 157 14.62 10.61 0.67
C LEU A 157 13.17 10.37 1.09
N PHE A 158 12.27 10.13 0.14
CA PHE A 158 10.86 9.86 0.42
C PHE A 158 10.71 8.58 1.26
N LEU A 159 11.36 7.48 0.87
CA LEU A 159 11.32 6.23 1.62
C LEU A 159 12.07 6.33 2.96
N GLN A 160 13.18 7.06 3.02
CA GLN A 160 13.86 7.35 4.29
C GLN A 160 12.93 8.09 5.26
N ASN A 161 12.20 9.11 4.80
CA ASN A 161 11.21 9.82 5.60
C ASN A 161 10.08 8.89 6.09
N MET A 162 9.63 7.92 5.28
CA MET A 162 8.63 6.93 5.71
C MET A 162 9.15 6.02 6.83
N ILE A 163 10.38 5.50 6.70
CA ILE A 163 11.02 4.67 7.73
C ILE A 163 11.25 5.47 9.01
N LEU A 164 11.72 6.72 8.87
CA LEU A 164 11.94 7.61 10.01
C LEU A 164 10.66 7.83 10.80
N ASN A 165 9.55 8.10 10.09
CA ASN A 165 8.24 8.27 10.72
C ASN A 165 7.76 6.98 11.39
N LEU A 166 8.01 5.82 10.76
CA LEU A 166 7.66 4.52 11.34
C LEU A 166 8.39 4.30 12.68
N TYR A 167 9.71 4.48 12.72
CA TYR A 167 10.49 4.31 13.95
C TYR A 167 10.02 5.27 15.04
N GLY A 168 9.78 6.54 14.71
CA GLY A 168 9.30 7.51 15.67
C GLY A 168 7.92 7.15 16.26
N LEU A 169 6.96 6.77 15.40
CA LEU A 169 5.61 6.39 15.82
C LEU A 169 5.56 5.10 16.62
N CYS A 170 6.43 4.13 16.31
CA CYS A 170 6.38 2.80 16.94
C CYS A 170 7.18 2.68 18.24
N GLY A 171 7.73 3.76 18.80
CA GLY A 171 8.48 3.66 20.06
C GLY A 171 10.01 3.76 19.90
N GLU A 172 10.55 3.47 18.72
CA GLU A 172 11.99 3.30 18.47
C GLU A 172 12.72 4.63 18.15
N MET A 173 12.72 5.61 19.07
CA MET A 173 13.42 6.89 18.81
C MET A 173 14.92 6.76 18.65
N GLY A 174 15.55 5.78 19.30
CA GLY A 174 16.98 5.51 19.09
C GLY A 174 17.29 5.21 17.63
N ASP A 175 16.50 4.31 17.01
CA ASP A 175 16.64 3.97 15.60
C ASP A 175 16.26 5.14 14.69
N ALA A 176 15.25 5.94 15.07
CA ALA A 176 14.89 7.15 14.33
C ALA A 176 16.04 8.18 14.32
N MET A 177 16.67 8.43 15.47
CA MET A 177 17.82 9.35 15.59
C MET A 177 19.02 8.85 14.79
N LEU A 178 19.34 7.57 14.91
CA LEU A 178 20.44 6.96 14.14
C LEU A 178 20.20 7.03 12.63
N LEU A 179 18.96 6.81 12.18
CA LEU A 179 18.61 6.97 10.78
C LEU A 179 18.73 8.44 10.36
N PHE A 180 18.15 9.36 11.13
CA PHE A 180 18.22 10.80 10.87
C PHE A 180 19.67 11.26 10.71
N GLU A 181 20.60 10.84 11.58
CA GLU A 181 22.03 11.19 11.50
C GLU A 181 22.72 10.64 10.25
N LYS A 182 22.32 9.45 9.79
CA LYS A 182 22.88 8.82 8.59
C LYS A 182 22.34 9.36 7.26
N MET A 183 21.22 10.09 7.28
CA MET A 183 20.64 10.66 6.06
C MET A 183 21.56 11.73 5.44
N PRO A 184 22.03 11.57 4.19
CA PRO A 184 22.92 12.54 3.56
C PRO A 184 22.18 13.84 3.18
N GLN A 185 20.89 13.73 2.88
CA GLN A 185 20.00 14.84 2.58
C GLN A 185 18.80 14.78 3.52
N ARG A 186 18.34 15.95 3.97
CA ARG A 186 17.18 16.09 4.87
C ARG A 186 16.36 17.27 4.38
N ASP A 187 15.08 17.06 4.17
CA ASP A 187 14.17 18.12 3.79
C ASP A 187 13.34 18.57 4.99
N VAL A 188 12.52 19.59 4.75
CA VAL A 188 11.56 20.12 5.73
C VAL A 188 10.65 19.01 6.29
N VAL A 189 10.36 17.96 5.53
CA VAL A 189 9.56 16.82 6.00
C VAL A 189 10.35 15.99 7.01
N THR A 190 11.63 15.68 6.74
CA THR A 190 12.52 14.95 7.65
C THR A 190 12.58 15.61 9.04
N TRP A 191 12.81 16.93 9.08
CA TRP A 191 12.88 17.68 10.34
C TRP A 191 11.54 17.73 11.08
N ASN A 192 10.46 17.94 10.34
CA ASN A 192 9.11 17.98 10.92
C ASN A 192 8.70 16.63 11.52
N ILE A 193 9.15 15.50 10.96
CA ILE A 193 8.96 14.18 11.56
C ILE A 193 9.63 14.16 12.94
N MET A 194 10.91 14.49 13.04
CA MET A 194 11.64 14.44 14.33
C MET A 194 11.00 15.33 15.39
N ILE A 195 10.69 16.59 15.04
CA ILE A 195 10.03 17.54 15.95
C ILE A 195 8.69 16.98 16.43
N ALA A 196 7.84 16.52 15.51
CA ALA A 196 6.53 16.01 15.87
C ALA A 196 6.60 14.77 16.78
N GLN A 197 7.55 13.86 16.54
CA GLN A 197 7.71 12.64 17.35
C GLN A 197 8.28 12.93 18.74
N LEU A 198 9.19 13.90 18.87
CA LEU A 198 9.72 14.35 20.17
C LEU A 198 8.64 15.05 21.00
N VAL A 199 7.88 15.97 20.39
CA VAL A 199 6.72 16.62 21.03
C VAL A 199 5.71 15.58 21.51
N LYS A 200 5.37 14.59 20.67
CA LYS A 200 4.41 13.53 21.05
C LYS A 200 4.84 12.71 22.27
N ARG A 201 6.14 12.66 22.55
CA ARG A 201 6.71 11.97 23.71
C ARG A 201 6.89 12.85 24.93
N GLY A 202 6.58 14.14 24.81
CA GLY A 202 6.80 15.14 25.85
C GLY A 202 8.25 15.62 25.95
N ASP A 203 9.15 15.21 25.05
CA ASP A 203 10.53 15.73 24.98
C ASP A 203 10.54 17.07 24.23
N ILE A 204 9.97 18.09 24.87
CA ILE A 204 9.84 19.43 24.29
C ILE A 204 11.19 20.11 24.10
N ASP A 205 12.17 19.84 24.98
CA ASP A 205 13.49 20.44 24.91
C ASP A 205 14.30 19.84 23.76
N GLY A 206 14.21 18.52 23.55
CA GLY A 206 14.75 17.85 22.37
C GLY A 206 14.08 18.34 21.09
N ALA A 207 12.75 18.45 21.08
CA ALA A 207 12.01 18.98 19.94
C ALA A 207 12.45 20.41 19.58
N TYR A 208 12.62 21.28 20.59
CA TYR A 208 13.08 22.65 20.39
C TYR A 208 14.52 22.72 19.87
N CYS A 209 15.41 21.83 20.34
CA CYS A 209 16.75 21.70 19.78
C CYS A 209 16.73 21.37 18.27
N PHE A 210 15.87 20.45 17.84
CA PHE A 210 15.68 20.14 16.42
C PHE A 210 15.09 21.31 15.65
N PHE A 211 14.10 21.99 16.22
CA PHE A 211 13.48 23.16 15.63
C PHE A 211 14.51 24.28 15.38
N LEU A 212 15.36 24.59 16.35
CA LEU A 212 16.41 25.61 16.18
C LEU A 212 17.42 25.23 15.08
N ARG A 213 17.82 23.95 15.02
CA ARG A 213 18.76 23.40 14.03
C ARG A 213 18.18 23.30 12.61
N MET A 214 16.86 23.35 12.45
CA MET A 214 16.19 23.26 11.16
C MET A 214 16.56 24.48 10.28
N PRO A 215 17.14 24.28 9.07
CA PRO A 215 17.57 25.38 8.20
C PRO A 215 16.42 26.28 7.76
N ASP A 216 15.36 25.67 7.24
CA ASP A 216 14.17 26.36 6.72
C ASP A 216 12.94 25.94 7.51
N LYS A 217 12.47 26.83 8.40
CA LYS A 217 11.27 26.60 9.22
C LYS A 217 10.03 26.97 8.42
N ASN A 218 8.99 26.16 8.51
CA ASN A 218 7.70 26.44 7.86
C ASN A 218 6.58 26.51 8.89
N VAL A 219 5.38 26.94 8.48
CA VAL A 219 4.21 27.07 9.37
C VAL A 219 3.97 25.79 10.18
N ARG A 220 4.24 24.61 9.59
CA ARG A 220 4.11 23.31 10.27
C ARG A 220 5.10 23.14 11.43
N SER A 221 6.40 23.42 11.23
CA SER A 221 7.40 23.29 12.29
C SER A 221 7.09 24.22 13.47
N TRP A 222 6.68 25.45 13.17
CA TRP A 222 6.25 26.42 14.19
C TRP A 222 5.01 25.96 14.95
N THR A 223 3.97 25.52 14.22
CA THR A 223 2.72 25.03 14.82
C THR A 223 2.97 23.82 15.73
N SER A 224 3.82 22.88 15.29
CA SER A 224 4.18 21.72 16.11
C SER A 224 4.87 22.10 17.41
N MET A 225 5.79 23.07 17.39
CA MET A 225 6.45 23.55 18.61
C MET A 225 5.51 24.32 19.53
N ILE A 226 4.70 25.23 18.98
CA ILE A 226 3.71 25.99 19.76
C ILE A 226 2.74 25.03 20.46
N SER A 227 2.15 24.10 19.71
CA SER A 227 1.24 23.09 20.27
C SER A 227 1.93 22.22 21.32
N GLY A 228 3.20 21.86 21.09
CA GLY A 228 4.00 21.12 22.07
C GLY A 228 4.21 21.89 23.38
N PHE A 229 4.55 23.18 23.31
CA PHE A 229 4.70 24.01 24.51
C PHE A 229 3.40 24.13 25.31
N VAL A 230 2.26 24.29 24.63
CA VAL A 230 0.93 24.29 25.28
C VAL A 230 0.64 22.96 25.96
N GLN A 231 0.86 21.84 25.27
CA GLN A 231 0.64 20.49 25.83
C GLN A 231 1.52 20.20 27.05
N CYS A 232 2.72 20.80 27.11
CA CYS A 232 3.63 20.68 28.26
C CYS A 232 3.37 21.71 29.38
N GLY A 233 2.31 22.52 29.29
CA GLY A 233 1.99 23.53 30.31
C GLY A 233 2.95 24.71 30.34
N LYS A 234 3.58 25.04 29.20
CA LYS A 234 4.51 26.16 29.00
C LYS A 234 3.88 27.24 28.09
N PRO A 235 2.78 27.90 28.51
CA PRO A 235 2.02 28.79 27.64
C PRO A 235 2.76 30.08 27.28
N LYS A 236 3.64 30.57 28.16
CA LYS A 236 4.45 31.77 27.89
C LYS A 236 5.39 31.53 26.71
N GLU A 237 6.09 30.41 26.72
CA GLU A 237 6.99 29.99 25.65
C GLU A 237 6.23 29.76 24.34
N ALA A 238 5.00 29.25 24.40
CA ALA A 238 4.13 29.11 23.23
C ALA A 238 3.76 30.48 22.61
N ILE A 239 3.38 31.45 23.44
CA ILE A 239 3.05 32.82 22.99
C ILE A 239 4.29 33.53 22.44
N ASP A 240 5.43 33.43 23.14
CA ASP A 240 6.70 34.03 22.68
C ASP A 240 7.11 33.46 21.32
N LEU A 241 6.93 32.15 21.12
CA LEU A 241 7.22 31.50 19.85
C LEU A 241 6.25 31.91 18.73
N PHE A 242 4.98 32.16 19.06
CA PHE A 242 4.00 32.69 18.10
C PHE A 242 4.32 34.13 17.69
N MET A 243 4.76 34.98 18.61
CA MET A 243 5.21 36.34 18.27
C MET A 243 6.41 36.31 17.32
N LYS A 244 7.41 35.44 17.60
CA LYS A 244 8.55 35.25 16.70
C LYS A 244 8.14 34.78 15.30
N LEU A 245 7.13 33.90 15.19
CA LEU A 245 6.59 33.48 13.90
C LEU A 245 6.03 34.68 13.10
N GLN A 246 5.38 35.63 13.76
CA GLN A 246 4.86 36.84 13.10
C GLN A 246 5.99 37.76 12.65
N ASP A 247 7.03 37.91 13.48
CA ASP A 247 8.21 38.73 13.17
C ASP A 247 9.01 38.18 11.98
N GLU A 248 9.07 36.85 11.82
CA GLU A 248 9.66 36.19 10.65
C GLU A 248 8.76 36.25 9.39
N ALA A 249 7.66 36.99 9.43
CA ALA A 249 6.68 37.13 8.35
C ALA A 249 6.09 35.79 7.85
N VAL A 250 6.14 34.75 8.69
CA VAL A 250 5.54 33.46 8.40
C VAL A 250 4.05 33.53 8.77
N ARG A 251 3.16 33.48 7.77
CA ARG A 251 1.71 33.61 8.01
C ARG A 251 1.19 32.41 8.82
N PRO A 252 0.68 32.62 10.05
CA PRO A 252 0.07 31.53 10.80
C PRO A 252 -1.19 31.03 10.10
N ASN A 253 -1.44 29.72 10.19
CA ASN A 253 -2.68 29.13 9.70
C ASN A 253 -3.69 28.98 10.86
N GLU A 254 -4.92 28.56 10.52
CA GLU A 254 -5.99 28.37 11.51
C GLU A 254 -5.58 27.45 12.66
N VAL A 255 -4.85 26.37 12.36
CA VAL A 255 -4.37 25.41 13.36
C VAL A 255 -3.34 26.06 14.30
N THR A 256 -2.45 26.91 13.79
CA THR A 256 -1.50 27.68 14.61
C THR A 256 -2.23 28.58 15.58
N VAL A 257 -3.22 29.35 15.10
CA VAL A 257 -3.98 30.30 15.93
C VAL A 257 -4.76 29.56 17.01
N VAL A 258 -5.47 28.49 16.65
CA VAL A 258 -6.20 27.65 17.62
C VAL A 258 -5.24 27.06 18.67
N SER A 259 -4.04 26.64 18.27
CA SER A 259 -3.06 26.08 19.20
C SER A 259 -2.59 27.10 20.24
N VAL A 260 -2.37 28.36 19.85
CA VAL A 260 -1.95 29.44 20.78
C VAL A 260 -3.10 29.87 21.68
N LEU A 261 -4.34 29.90 21.19
CA LEU A 261 -5.51 30.25 22.02
C LEU A 261 -5.76 29.28 23.17
N ALA A 262 -5.19 28.07 23.10
CA ALA A 262 -5.24 27.08 24.17
C ALA A 262 -4.14 27.25 25.23
N ALA A 263 -3.25 28.24 25.08
CA ALA A 263 -2.19 28.60 26.03
C ALA A 263 -2.75 29.47 27.17
#